data_AF-A0A8H8N5D4-F1
#
_entry.id   AF-A0A8H8N5D4-F1
#
_cell.length_a   1.000
_cell.length_b   1.000
_cell.length_c   1.000
_cell.angle_alpha   90.00
_cell.angle_beta   90.00
_cell.angle_gamma   90.00
#
_symmetry.space_group_name_H-M   'P 1'
#
loop_
_entity.id
_entity.type
_entity.pdbx_description
1 polymer ?
#
loop_
_entity_poly.entity_id
_entity_poly.type
_entity_poly.pdbx_seq_one_letter_code
_entity_poly.pdbx_strand_id
1 'polypeptide(L)'
;MQRVYDLFGTIGVNDLLVNYRLSDPQNLMYFNSRRMTSTTAAGNIDPFSFSVSNGGNVPDHFANINDAVDHWTGVAYRSFKDRFADVYRRPIEERPAAFRAAWNDLVANDGYSTRGYMRNKLCYPQTVNDWLETFDAATGLYDQAFVESVLDSLDFDWPNPQQEARPFQNGGIGDWHCIDGGTDHIIHNMLKRITKQPHLSSRVTHIAETDNLGAPMSVRWSGGQKNYSQVICTPPLGCIAAIDLQEANLTFGQKIAVRSLHYDASTKVGLRFERRWWEDPTFMGHGREFTGGQSKTDILIRVCVYPSYGMGVPASERPGVMIASYVEISNSDMRIYLPATSRSTSCTWAQDALRLGSLSQSADPQADADLLETVLENVAELHGLQPEQLPQCLDYHAYSWYHSRHSRGAFALFGPGQFGGDECPGHGEQPPFSMFASMKAPAANGKLRFAGEATSMHHAWVLGSLNSAWRAVYNALADELALRRQLIQLWGIPDEETKIGLGLLQAAQEDGRL
;
A
#
# COMPACT_ATOMS: atom_id res chain seq x y z
N MET A 1 3.11 -6.44 -11.21
CA MET A 1 1.71 -6.89 -11.04
C MET A 1 1.33 -8.21 -11.73
N GLN A 2 2.06 -8.73 -12.72
CA GLN A 2 1.70 -9.95 -13.49
C GLN A 2 1.24 -11.14 -12.62
N ARG A 3 1.95 -11.46 -11.53
CA ARG A 3 1.62 -12.57 -10.62
C ARG A 3 0.21 -12.48 -10.00
N VAL A 4 -0.31 -11.27 -9.79
CA VAL A 4 -1.68 -11.05 -9.29
C VAL A 4 -2.70 -11.40 -10.38
N TYR A 5 -2.47 -10.97 -11.62
CA TYR A 5 -3.33 -11.34 -12.75
C TYR A 5 -3.24 -12.83 -13.09
N ASP A 6 -2.07 -13.45 -12.94
CA ASP A 6 -1.92 -14.91 -13.07
C ASP A 6 -2.75 -15.64 -12.00
N LEU A 7 -2.80 -15.10 -10.77
CA LEU A 7 -3.68 -15.61 -9.72
C LEU A 7 -5.15 -15.44 -10.16
N PHE A 8 -5.54 -14.30 -10.72
CA PHE A 8 -6.92 -14.06 -11.16
C PHE A 8 -7.38 -15.06 -12.22
N GLY A 9 -6.53 -15.33 -13.21
CA GLY A 9 -6.77 -16.38 -14.21
C GLY A 9 -6.79 -17.75 -13.58
N THR A 10 -5.88 -18.01 -12.64
CA THR A 10 -5.85 -19.27 -11.90
C THR A 10 -7.14 -19.48 -11.14
N ILE A 11 -7.70 -18.51 -10.43
CA ILE A 11 -8.89 -18.71 -9.58
C ILE A 11 -10.21 -18.40 -10.29
N GLY A 12 -10.17 -17.99 -11.56
CA GLY A 12 -11.35 -17.72 -12.37
C GLY A 12 -12.12 -16.47 -11.95
N VAL A 13 -11.42 -15.36 -11.69
CA VAL A 13 -12.04 -14.04 -11.42
C VAL A 13 -11.84 -13.04 -12.56
N ASN A 14 -11.20 -13.44 -13.67
CA ASN A 14 -10.95 -12.55 -14.81
C ASN A 14 -12.23 -11.93 -15.38
N ASP A 15 -13.32 -12.69 -15.44
CA ASP A 15 -14.60 -12.23 -15.99
C ASP A 15 -15.31 -11.21 -15.08
N LEU A 16 -14.82 -11.01 -13.85
CA LEU A 16 -15.32 -10.02 -12.90
C LEU A 16 -14.47 -8.73 -12.89
N LEU A 17 -13.38 -8.69 -13.66
CA LEU A 17 -12.54 -7.50 -13.73
C LEU A 17 -13.28 -6.40 -14.48
N VAL A 18 -13.44 -5.26 -13.81
CA VAL A 18 -13.98 -4.03 -14.40
C VAL A 18 -12.97 -2.91 -14.23
N ASN A 19 -12.99 -1.96 -15.15
CA ASN A 19 -12.09 -0.81 -15.10
C ASN A 19 -12.33 0.00 -13.81
N TYR A 20 -11.28 0.17 -13.03
CA TYR A 20 -11.24 1.08 -11.91
C TYR A 20 -10.83 2.46 -12.43
N ARG A 21 -11.77 3.41 -12.43
CA ARG A 21 -11.50 4.80 -12.80
C ARG A 21 -10.85 5.47 -11.61
N LEU A 22 -9.55 5.63 -11.74
CA LEU A 22 -8.71 6.17 -10.70
C LEU A 22 -8.88 7.68 -10.50
N SER A 23 -9.09 8.41 -11.58
CA SER A 23 -9.34 9.85 -11.55
C SER A 23 -10.43 10.23 -12.53
N ASP A 24 -11.15 11.29 -12.21
CA ASP A 24 -12.10 11.96 -13.08
C ASP A 24 -11.75 13.46 -13.12
N PRO A 25 -11.68 14.08 -14.32
CA PRO A 25 -11.41 15.51 -14.49
C PRO A 25 -12.30 16.42 -13.64
N GLN A 26 -13.53 15.99 -13.34
CA GLN A 26 -14.51 16.76 -12.58
C GLN A 26 -14.42 16.53 -11.07
N ASN A 27 -13.67 15.53 -10.59
CA ASN A 27 -13.50 15.34 -9.15
C ASN A 27 -12.98 16.61 -8.48
N LEU A 28 -13.34 16.79 -7.22
CA LEU A 28 -13.10 18.02 -6.48
C LEU A 28 -11.76 17.98 -5.77
N MET A 29 -11.10 19.12 -5.75
CA MET A 29 -9.98 19.42 -4.86
C MET A 29 -10.40 20.56 -3.94
N TYR A 30 -10.35 20.31 -2.63
CA TYR A 30 -10.73 21.25 -1.60
C TYR A 30 -9.59 21.42 -0.60
N PHE A 31 -8.74 22.42 -0.84
CA PHE A 31 -7.58 22.69 -0.02
C PHE A 31 -7.54 24.17 0.34
N ASN A 32 -7.06 24.49 1.53
CA ASN A 32 -6.95 25.85 2.05
C ASN A 32 -8.27 26.63 1.90
N SER A 33 -9.39 25.97 2.25
CA SER A 33 -10.76 26.50 2.11
C SER A 33 -11.16 26.91 0.68
N ARG A 34 -10.47 26.42 -0.34
CA ARG A 34 -10.76 26.70 -1.76
C ARG A 34 -11.11 25.44 -2.49
N ARG A 35 -12.28 25.45 -3.13
CA ARG A 35 -12.82 24.32 -3.91
C ARG A 35 -12.72 24.59 -5.39
N MET A 36 -12.24 23.61 -6.13
CA MET A 36 -12.27 23.59 -7.59
C MET A 36 -12.25 22.16 -8.09
N THR A 37 -12.47 21.94 -9.39
CA THR A 37 -12.29 20.62 -9.98
C THR A 37 -10.80 20.36 -10.20
N SER A 38 -10.42 19.09 -10.32
CA SER A 38 -9.06 18.68 -10.71
C SER A 38 -8.62 19.38 -12.00
N THR A 39 -9.52 19.52 -12.97
CA THR A 39 -9.25 20.25 -14.24
C THR A 39 -8.98 21.73 -14.02
N THR A 40 -9.74 22.38 -13.13
CA THR A 40 -9.55 23.81 -12.84
C THR A 40 -8.33 24.06 -11.95
N ALA A 41 -8.01 23.18 -11.02
CA ALA A 41 -6.70 23.23 -10.36
C ALA A 41 -5.58 23.06 -11.39
N ALA A 42 -5.86 22.30 -12.45
CA ALA A 42 -4.83 21.89 -13.36
C ALA A 42 -4.24 23.01 -14.23
N GLY A 43 -2.91 23.12 -14.28
CA GLY A 43 -2.17 24.10 -15.06
C GLY A 43 -2.20 25.52 -14.50
N ASN A 44 -2.87 25.74 -13.35
CA ASN A 44 -2.90 27.02 -12.68
C ASN A 44 -1.75 27.17 -11.68
N ILE A 45 -1.24 28.39 -11.59
CA ILE A 45 -0.21 28.77 -10.63
C ILE A 45 -0.88 29.00 -9.27
N ASP A 46 -0.40 28.32 -8.25
CA ASP A 46 -0.85 28.44 -6.86
C ASP A 46 -2.39 28.46 -6.68
N PRO A 47 -3.12 27.44 -7.21
CA PRO A 47 -4.59 27.47 -7.28
C PRO A 47 -5.26 27.60 -5.91
N PHE A 48 -4.60 27.12 -4.86
CA PHE A 48 -5.10 27.09 -3.49
C PHE A 48 -4.45 28.15 -2.58
N SER A 49 -3.60 29.04 -3.09
CA SER A 49 -2.95 30.11 -2.33
C SER A 49 -2.10 29.68 -1.14
N PHE A 50 -1.18 28.75 -1.39
CA PHE A 50 -0.14 28.34 -0.45
C PHE A 50 1.11 29.23 -0.52
N SER A 51 1.30 30.00 -1.59
CA SER A 51 2.47 30.88 -1.74
C SER A 51 2.44 32.06 -0.76
N VAL A 52 3.62 32.59 -0.42
CA VAL A 52 3.76 33.81 0.40
C VAL A 52 3.04 35.00 -0.25
N SER A 53 3.16 35.15 -1.58
CA SER A 53 2.50 36.23 -2.33
C SER A 53 0.97 36.19 -2.25
N ASN A 54 0.38 35.02 -2.00
CA ASN A 54 -1.06 34.83 -1.83
C ASN A 54 -1.49 34.61 -0.36
N GLY A 55 -0.62 34.91 0.61
CA GLY A 55 -0.94 34.87 2.04
C GLY A 55 -0.64 33.54 2.74
N GLY A 56 -0.05 32.56 2.04
CA GLY A 56 0.47 31.33 2.63
C GLY A 56 1.91 31.47 3.13
N ASN A 57 2.60 30.33 3.29
CA ASN A 57 3.96 30.27 3.84
C ASN A 57 4.95 29.47 2.97
N VAL A 58 4.52 29.03 1.79
CA VAL A 58 5.39 28.38 0.81
C VAL A 58 6.12 29.46 0.01
N PRO A 59 7.47 29.46 -0.05
CA PRO A 59 8.18 30.49 -0.80
C PRO A 59 7.74 30.52 -2.27
N ASP A 60 7.56 31.72 -2.81
CA ASP A 60 6.95 31.91 -4.15
C ASP A 60 7.65 31.12 -5.26
N HIS A 61 8.97 30.98 -5.23
CA HIS A 61 9.68 30.21 -6.26
C HIS A 61 9.36 28.71 -6.25
N PHE A 62 8.84 28.16 -5.14
CA PHE A 62 8.33 26.79 -5.09
C PHE A 62 6.90 26.72 -5.61
N ALA A 63 6.01 27.60 -5.13
CA ALA A 63 4.58 27.53 -5.43
C ALA A 63 4.17 28.18 -6.77
N ASN A 64 4.92 29.18 -7.26
CA ASN A 64 4.56 30.00 -8.42
C ASN A 64 5.08 29.42 -9.75
N ILE A 65 4.98 28.11 -9.91
CA ILE A 65 5.24 27.42 -11.18
C ILE A 65 4.05 26.51 -11.52
N ASN A 66 3.89 26.19 -12.80
CA ASN A 66 2.86 25.22 -13.21
C ASN A 66 3.21 23.85 -12.63
N ASP A 67 2.19 23.13 -12.14
CA ASP A 67 2.36 21.76 -11.64
C ASP A 67 3.42 21.65 -10.54
N ALA A 68 3.42 22.62 -9.64
CA ALA A 68 4.49 22.82 -8.67
C ALA A 68 4.74 21.59 -7.77
N VAL A 69 3.68 20.95 -7.27
CA VAL A 69 3.81 19.73 -6.45
C VAL A 69 4.55 18.63 -7.22
N ASP A 70 4.02 18.23 -8.38
CA ASP A 70 4.62 17.24 -9.29
C ASP A 70 6.05 17.57 -9.71
N HIS A 71 6.33 18.86 -9.91
CA HIS A 71 7.67 19.30 -10.26
C HIS A 71 8.66 18.96 -9.14
N TRP A 72 8.36 19.37 -7.90
CA TRP A 72 9.29 19.23 -6.78
C TRP A 72 9.35 17.81 -6.22
N THR A 73 8.24 17.06 -6.17
CA THR A 73 8.28 15.62 -5.86
C THR A 73 9.02 14.85 -6.96
N GLY A 74 8.82 15.23 -8.22
CA GLY A 74 9.56 14.70 -9.36
C GLY A 74 11.07 14.93 -9.28
N VAL A 75 11.52 16.10 -8.78
CA VAL A 75 12.95 16.34 -8.53
C VAL A 75 13.53 15.37 -7.50
N ALA A 76 12.74 14.97 -6.49
CA ALA A 76 13.17 14.01 -5.47
C ALA A 76 13.19 12.56 -5.97
N TYR A 77 12.18 12.13 -6.73
CA TYR A 77 11.97 10.70 -7.02
C TYR A 77 12.44 10.26 -8.41
N ARG A 78 12.42 11.14 -9.42
CA ARG A 78 12.51 10.76 -10.84
C ARG A 78 13.76 9.96 -11.20
N SER A 79 14.92 10.31 -10.66
CA SER A 79 16.16 9.57 -10.95
C SER A 79 16.07 8.10 -10.54
N PHE A 80 15.44 7.81 -9.40
CA PHE A 80 15.23 6.43 -8.94
C PHE A 80 14.20 5.73 -9.81
N LYS A 81 13.08 6.41 -10.13
CA LYS A 81 12.03 5.88 -10.99
C LYS A 81 12.56 5.49 -12.37
N ASP A 82 13.39 6.34 -12.98
CA ASP A 82 14.00 6.10 -14.28
C ASP A 82 14.92 4.89 -14.29
N ARG A 83 15.64 4.62 -13.19
CA ARG A 83 16.47 3.41 -13.06
C ARG A 83 15.62 2.16 -13.02
N PHE A 84 14.52 2.14 -12.25
CA PHE A 84 13.59 1.01 -12.25
C PHE A 84 12.92 0.84 -13.63
N ALA A 85 12.58 1.93 -14.31
CA ALA A 85 12.07 1.88 -15.68
C ALA A 85 13.07 1.24 -16.65
N ASP A 86 14.35 1.58 -16.53
CA ASP A 86 15.43 1.02 -17.34
C ASP A 86 15.58 -0.50 -17.16
N VAL A 87 15.38 -1.03 -15.94
CA VAL A 87 15.37 -2.48 -15.69
C VAL A 87 14.43 -3.18 -16.66
N TYR A 88 13.19 -2.69 -16.80
CA TYR A 88 12.18 -3.34 -17.62
C TYR A 88 12.32 -3.06 -19.12
N ARG A 89 13.19 -2.12 -19.52
CA ARG A 89 13.59 -1.94 -20.94
C ARG A 89 14.66 -2.93 -21.38
N ARG A 90 15.32 -3.61 -20.44
CA ARG A 90 16.38 -4.60 -20.72
C ARG A 90 15.82 -6.00 -21.01
N PRO A 91 16.58 -6.85 -21.73
CA PRO A 91 16.28 -8.28 -21.89
C PRO A 91 16.05 -8.97 -20.55
N ILE A 92 15.18 -9.98 -20.51
CA ILE A 92 14.74 -10.64 -19.26
C ILE A 92 15.92 -11.23 -18.47
N GLU A 93 16.98 -11.64 -19.15
CA GLU A 93 18.20 -12.21 -18.57
C GLU A 93 19.04 -11.16 -17.81
N GLU A 94 18.94 -9.88 -18.19
CA GLU A 94 19.68 -8.78 -17.57
C GLU A 94 18.91 -8.12 -16.41
N ARG A 95 17.58 -8.28 -16.39
CA ARG A 95 16.70 -7.63 -15.39
C ARG A 95 17.13 -7.89 -13.94
N PRO A 96 17.51 -9.11 -13.51
CA PRO A 96 17.88 -9.34 -12.12
C PRO A 96 19.09 -8.52 -11.65
N ALA A 97 20.09 -8.36 -12.51
CA ALA A 97 21.29 -7.58 -12.19
C ALA A 97 20.99 -6.07 -12.19
N ALA A 98 20.25 -5.60 -13.19
CA ALA A 98 19.82 -4.20 -13.27
C ALA A 98 18.90 -3.82 -12.10
N PHE A 99 17.97 -4.70 -11.72
CA PHE A 99 17.09 -4.52 -10.57
C PHE A 99 17.87 -4.38 -9.28
N ARG A 100 18.85 -5.26 -9.05
CA ARG A 100 19.72 -5.16 -7.87
C ARG A 100 20.49 -3.84 -7.83
N ALA A 101 20.97 -3.36 -8.97
CA ALA A 101 21.65 -2.06 -9.05
C ALA A 101 20.70 -0.90 -8.73
N ALA A 102 19.47 -0.91 -9.27
CA ALA A 102 18.46 0.11 -8.97
C ALA A 102 18.03 0.06 -7.49
N TRP A 103 17.82 -1.13 -6.94
CA TRP A 103 17.49 -1.34 -5.54
C TRP A 103 18.60 -0.85 -4.60
N ASN A 104 19.86 -1.20 -4.88
CA ASN A 104 21.00 -0.76 -4.07
C ASN A 104 21.16 0.77 -4.11
N ASP A 105 20.95 1.41 -5.27
CA ASP A 105 21.01 2.88 -5.39
C ASP A 105 19.90 3.56 -4.57
N LEU A 106 18.68 3.02 -4.58
CA LEU A 106 17.58 3.54 -3.78
C LEU A 106 17.83 3.34 -2.28
N VAL A 107 18.16 2.10 -1.89
CA VAL A 107 18.36 1.72 -0.49
C VAL A 107 19.58 2.40 0.12
N ALA A 108 20.58 2.84 -0.66
CA ALA A 108 21.66 3.70 -0.13
C ALA A 108 21.16 5.03 0.51
N ASN A 109 19.88 5.37 0.34
CA ASN A 109 19.22 6.53 0.95
C ASN A 109 18.24 6.14 2.09
N ASP A 110 18.21 4.88 2.51
CA ASP A 110 17.26 4.35 3.52
C ASP A 110 17.42 5.00 4.90
N GLY A 111 18.62 5.49 5.24
CA GLY A 111 18.85 6.25 6.48
C GLY A 111 18.10 7.60 6.55
N TYR A 112 17.48 8.04 5.45
CA TYR A 112 16.66 9.26 5.41
C TYR A 112 15.16 8.93 5.45
N SER A 113 14.40 9.73 6.20
CA SER A 113 12.98 9.92 5.88
C SER A 113 12.83 10.74 4.60
N THR A 114 11.65 10.76 3.97
CA THR A 114 11.39 11.62 2.79
C THR A 114 11.67 13.09 3.08
N ARG A 115 11.18 13.59 4.22
CA ARG A 115 11.49 14.93 4.74
C ARG A 115 12.99 15.11 4.96
N GLY A 116 13.65 14.11 5.55
CA GLY A 116 15.09 14.10 5.76
C GLY A 116 15.87 14.22 4.46
N TYR A 117 15.49 13.47 3.43
CA TYR A 117 16.12 13.49 2.11
C TYR A 117 15.94 14.87 1.45
N MET A 118 14.70 15.37 1.36
CA MET A 118 14.40 16.66 0.73
C MET A 118 15.11 17.83 1.43
N ARG A 119 15.22 17.82 2.76
CA ARG A 119 15.94 18.85 3.51
C ARG A 119 17.45 18.79 3.32
N ASN A 120 18.04 17.59 3.45
CA ASN A 120 19.50 17.44 3.49
C ASN A 120 20.16 17.30 2.12
N LYS A 121 19.44 16.76 1.12
CA LYS A 121 19.96 16.54 -0.25
C LYS A 121 19.48 17.59 -1.24
N LEU A 122 18.26 18.11 -1.07
CA LEU A 122 17.63 19.06 -2.01
C LEU A 122 17.46 20.47 -1.43
N CYS A 123 17.80 20.67 -0.15
CA CYS A 123 17.69 21.96 0.54
C CYS A 123 16.27 22.54 0.59
N TYR A 124 15.22 21.69 0.58
CA TYR A 124 13.84 22.16 0.68
C TYR A 124 13.52 22.69 2.08
N PRO A 125 12.97 23.92 2.20
CA PRO A 125 12.48 24.44 3.48
C PRO A 125 11.41 23.56 4.11
N GLN A 126 11.23 23.65 5.44
CA GLN A 126 10.20 22.89 6.15
C GLN A 126 8.80 23.16 5.58
N THR A 127 8.46 24.43 5.30
CA THR A 127 7.15 24.81 4.75
C THR A 127 6.89 24.20 3.37
N VAL A 128 7.93 23.95 2.59
CA VAL A 128 7.81 23.23 1.31
C VAL A 128 7.53 21.76 1.55
N ASN A 129 8.22 21.11 2.49
CA ASN A 129 7.94 19.70 2.79
C ASN A 129 6.53 19.51 3.35
N ASP A 130 6.05 20.41 4.21
CA ASP A 130 4.68 20.32 4.77
C ASP A 130 3.62 20.50 3.68
N TRP A 131 3.86 21.43 2.76
CA TRP A 131 3.00 21.63 1.60
C TRP A 131 3.04 20.44 0.63
N LEU A 132 4.23 19.94 0.27
CA LEU A 132 4.36 18.75 -0.58
C LEU A 132 3.70 17.55 0.07
N GLU A 133 3.96 17.26 1.34
CA GLU A 133 3.32 16.16 2.07
C GLU A 133 1.79 16.27 2.07
N THR A 134 1.22 17.47 2.21
CA THR A 134 -0.25 17.67 2.19
C THR A 134 -0.86 17.18 0.87
N PHE A 135 -0.14 17.36 -0.23
CA PHE A 135 -0.59 16.92 -1.54
C PHE A 135 -0.10 15.53 -1.90
N ASP A 136 1.09 15.10 -1.47
CA ASP A 136 1.80 13.92 -1.98
C ASP A 136 1.83 12.75 -0.99
N ALA A 137 1.40 12.93 0.25
CA ALA A 137 1.20 11.82 1.19
C ALA A 137 0.09 12.07 2.22
N ALA A 138 -0.11 11.10 3.13
CA ALA A 138 -0.87 11.34 4.36
C ALA A 138 -0.01 12.02 5.43
N THR A 139 -0.68 12.62 6.42
CA THR A 139 0.01 13.39 7.45
C THR A 139 0.96 12.52 8.28
N GLY A 140 2.25 12.86 8.24
CA GLY A 140 3.33 12.19 8.95
C GLY A 140 4.07 11.13 8.13
N LEU A 141 3.63 10.84 6.91
CA LEU A 141 4.30 9.84 6.06
C LEU A 141 5.63 10.34 5.49
N TYR A 142 5.85 11.65 5.37
CA TYR A 142 7.18 12.15 4.99
C TYR A 142 8.24 11.91 6.07
N ASP A 143 7.84 11.54 7.29
CA ASP A 143 8.76 11.16 8.37
C ASP A 143 9.12 9.67 8.35
N GLN A 144 8.53 8.89 7.43
CA GLN A 144 8.87 7.49 7.17
C GLN A 144 9.94 7.36 6.08
N ALA A 145 10.43 6.14 5.80
CA ALA A 145 11.57 5.92 4.92
C ALA A 145 11.38 6.53 3.54
N PHE A 146 12.40 7.26 3.05
CA PHE A 146 12.41 7.80 1.68
C PHE A 146 12.23 6.70 0.63
N VAL A 147 12.76 5.51 0.91
CA VAL A 147 12.60 4.32 0.07
C VAL A 147 11.12 4.00 -0.15
N GLU A 148 10.27 4.08 0.88
CA GLU A 148 8.84 3.82 0.73
C GLU A 148 8.15 4.85 -0.17
N SER A 149 8.43 6.15 0.00
CA SER A 149 7.82 7.18 -0.87
C SER A 149 8.21 7.01 -2.34
N VAL A 150 9.43 6.55 -2.64
CA VAL A 150 9.84 6.24 -4.01
C VAL A 150 9.10 5.01 -4.55
N LEU A 151 8.94 3.95 -3.74
CA LEU A 151 8.21 2.75 -4.13
C LEU A 151 6.72 3.03 -4.35
N ASP A 152 6.11 3.81 -3.47
CA ASP A 152 4.73 4.27 -3.60
C ASP A 152 4.52 5.07 -4.90
N SER A 153 5.44 6.01 -5.18
CA SER A 153 5.44 6.76 -6.44
C SER A 153 5.67 5.88 -7.68
N LEU A 154 6.37 4.75 -7.56
CA LEU A 154 6.56 3.79 -8.66
C LEU A 154 5.30 2.98 -8.94
N ASP A 155 4.57 2.58 -7.89
CA ASP A 155 3.35 1.79 -8.01
C ASP A 155 2.19 2.61 -8.62
N PHE A 156 2.13 3.91 -8.29
CA PHE A 156 1.05 4.81 -8.73
C PHE A 156 1.39 5.64 -9.97
N ASP A 157 2.64 6.09 -10.11
CA ASP A 157 3.11 6.91 -11.23
C ASP A 157 4.28 6.21 -11.95
N TRP A 158 3.99 5.05 -12.55
CA TRP A 158 5.01 4.29 -13.27
C TRP A 158 5.52 5.06 -14.51
N PRO A 159 6.84 5.29 -14.67
CA PRO A 159 7.40 6.13 -15.73
C PRO A 159 7.32 5.54 -17.16
N ASN A 160 6.86 4.29 -17.33
CA ASN A 160 6.73 3.64 -18.63
C ASN A 160 5.35 2.96 -18.82
N PRO A 161 4.27 3.72 -18.98
CA PRO A 161 2.91 3.15 -19.08
C PRO A 161 2.66 2.30 -20.34
N GLN A 162 3.53 2.36 -21.37
CA GLN A 162 3.17 1.91 -22.73
C GLN A 162 4.00 0.77 -23.34
N GLN A 163 5.09 0.28 -22.72
CA GLN A 163 6.06 -0.56 -23.46
C GLN A 163 5.97 -2.09 -23.33
N GLU A 164 5.02 -2.67 -22.60
CA GLU A 164 4.74 -4.12 -22.77
C GLU A 164 3.25 -4.38 -22.80
N ALA A 165 2.56 -3.89 -23.84
CA ALA A 165 1.26 -4.42 -24.23
C ALA A 165 1.40 -5.89 -24.65
N ARG A 166 1.31 -6.82 -23.69
CA ARG A 166 0.98 -8.22 -23.98
C ARG A 166 -0.55 -8.32 -24.06
N PRO A 167 -1.09 -8.95 -25.12
CA PRO A 167 -2.50 -8.86 -25.44
C PRO A 167 -3.32 -9.72 -24.46
N PHE A 168 -3.87 -9.11 -23.43
CA PHE A 168 -5.23 -9.42 -23.04
C PHE A 168 -6.12 -8.53 -23.92
N GLN A 169 -6.82 -9.14 -24.88
CA GLN A 169 -7.76 -8.42 -25.72
C GLN A 169 -8.89 -7.87 -24.82
N ASN A 170 -9.07 -6.53 -24.87
CA ASN A 170 -9.99 -5.67 -24.10
C ASN A 170 -9.48 -5.16 -22.73
N GLY A 171 -8.53 -4.23 -22.73
CA GLY A 171 -8.03 -3.55 -21.53
C GLY A 171 -6.51 -3.53 -21.51
N GLY A 172 -5.91 -2.36 -21.76
CA GLY A 172 -4.47 -2.22 -21.92
C GLY A 172 -3.73 -2.38 -20.59
N ILE A 173 -2.45 -2.74 -20.67
CA ILE A 173 -1.53 -2.60 -19.53
C ILE A 173 -1.34 -1.10 -19.31
N GLY A 174 -1.73 -0.62 -18.12
CA GLY A 174 -1.93 0.81 -17.78
C GLY A 174 -3.32 1.05 -17.16
N ASP A 175 -4.29 0.18 -17.45
CA ASP A 175 -5.63 0.28 -16.89
C ASP A 175 -5.68 -0.30 -15.47
N TRP A 176 -6.23 0.49 -14.54
CA TRP A 176 -6.54 0.04 -13.19
C TRP A 176 -7.79 -0.83 -13.22
N HIS A 177 -7.80 -1.91 -12.43
CA HIS A 177 -8.94 -2.84 -12.35
C HIS A 177 -9.43 -2.99 -10.91
N CYS A 178 -10.72 -3.22 -10.77
CA CYS A 178 -11.33 -3.73 -9.55
C CYS A 178 -12.18 -4.95 -9.88
N ILE A 179 -12.51 -5.75 -8.85
CA ILE A 179 -13.36 -6.94 -9.01
C ILE A 179 -14.79 -6.52 -8.72
N ASP A 180 -15.66 -6.61 -9.72
CA ASP A 180 -17.09 -6.41 -9.54
C ASP A 180 -17.65 -7.47 -8.58
N GLY A 181 -18.49 -7.03 -7.64
CA GLY A 181 -18.94 -7.85 -6.51
C GLY A 181 -17.99 -7.89 -5.31
N GLY A 182 -16.74 -7.42 -5.44
CA GLY A 182 -15.80 -7.26 -4.33
C GLY A 182 -14.59 -8.20 -4.34
N THR A 183 -13.51 -7.78 -3.66
CA THR A 183 -12.24 -8.53 -3.61
C THR A 183 -12.32 -9.86 -2.87
N ASP A 184 -13.35 -10.08 -2.06
CA ASP A 184 -13.59 -11.34 -1.35
C ASP A 184 -13.86 -12.53 -2.31
N HIS A 185 -14.20 -12.28 -3.57
CA HIS A 185 -14.19 -13.29 -4.63
C HIS A 185 -12.84 -14.01 -4.73
N ILE A 186 -11.71 -13.33 -4.50
CA ILE A 186 -10.39 -13.95 -4.47
C ILE A 186 -10.34 -15.03 -3.38
N ILE A 187 -10.76 -14.69 -2.17
CA ILE A 187 -10.73 -15.58 -1.01
C ILE A 187 -11.64 -16.78 -1.25
N HIS A 188 -12.90 -16.54 -1.62
CA HIS A 188 -13.87 -17.60 -1.86
C HIS A 188 -13.44 -18.56 -2.98
N ASN A 189 -12.86 -18.05 -4.07
CA ASN A 189 -12.41 -18.89 -5.18
C ASN A 189 -11.10 -19.62 -4.87
N MET A 190 -10.21 -19.06 -4.05
CA MET A 190 -9.07 -19.81 -3.49
C MET A 190 -9.54 -20.97 -2.61
N LEU A 191 -10.53 -20.73 -1.72
CA LEU A 191 -11.08 -21.77 -0.84
C LEU A 191 -11.71 -22.94 -1.62
N LYS A 192 -12.33 -22.67 -2.79
CA LYS A 192 -12.85 -23.73 -3.68
C LYS A 192 -11.75 -24.61 -4.29
N ARG A 193 -10.51 -24.12 -4.39
CA ARG A 193 -9.39 -24.82 -5.04
C ARG A 193 -8.49 -25.60 -4.08
N ILE A 194 -8.45 -25.22 -2.81
CA ILE A 194 -7.64 -25.93 -1.82
C ILE A 194 -8.35 -27.21 -1.36
N THR A 195 -7.59 -28.29 -1.24
CA THR A 195 -8.10 -29.60 -0.76
C THR A 195 -8.24 -29.66 0.75
N LYS A 196 -7.44 -28.85 1.48
CA LYS A 196 -7.48 -28.74 2.93
C LYS A 196 -8.03 -27.37 3.31
N GLN A 197 -9.23 -27.37 3.89
CA GLN A 197 -9.91 -26.15 4.30
C GLN A 197 -9.28 -25.55 5.57
N PRO A 198 -9.32 -24.21 5.74
CA PRO A 198 -8.76 -23.55 6.92
C PRO A 198 -9.53 -23.91 8.19
N HIS A 199 -8.80 -24.06 9.29
CA HIS A 199 -9.38 -24.18 10.62
C HIS A 199 -9.57 -22.78 11.21
N LEU A 200 -10.80 -22.29 11.18
CA LEU A 200 -11.16 -20.97 11.72
C LEU A 200 -11.16 -20.99 13.27
N SER A 201 -11.23 -19.79 13.87
CA SER A 201 -11.26 -19.61 15.34
C SER A 201 -10.09 -20.27 16.09
N SER A 202 -8.96 -20.50 15.41
CA SER A 202 -7.80 -21.25 15.92
C SER A 202 -6.58 -20.33 16.06
N ARG A 203 -6.64 -19.40 17.02
CA ARG A 203 -5.56 -18.41 17.20
C ARG A 203 -4.31 -19.09 17.75
N VAL A 204 -3.24 -19.10 16.98
CA VAL A 204 -1.90 -19.56 17.43
C VAL A 204 -1.40 -18.65 18.55
N THR A 205 -0.81 -19.25 19.57
CA THR A 205 -0.34 -18.59 20.80
C THR A 205 1.11 -18.89 21.12
N HIS A 206 1.66 -19.99 20.60
CA HIS A 206 3.04 -20.41 20.85
C HIS A 206 3.58 -21.23 19.68
N ILE A 207 4.82 -20.96 19.28
CA ILE A 207 5.58 -21.74 18.30
C ILE A 207 6.97 -21.97 18.90
N ALA A 208 7.44 -23.22 18.89
CA ALA A 208 8.75 -23.60 19.43
C ALA A 208 9.43 -24.68 18.58
N GLU A 209 10.75 -24.65 18.49
CA GLU A 209 11.53 -25.82 18.07
C GLU A 209 11.57 -26.79 19.26
N THR A 210 11.11 -28.03 19.09
CA THR A 210 11.14 -29.01 20.19
C THR A 210 12.58 -29.33 20.61
N ASP A 211 12.79 -29.75 21.86
CA ASP A 211 14.06 -29.79 22.62
C ASP A 211 15.32 -30.42 21.97
N ASN A 212 15.24 -30.96 20.75
CA ASN A 212 16.36 -31.55 20.03
C ASN A 212 16.57 -30.88 18.66
N LEU A 213 17.83 -30.58 18.31
CA LEU A 213 18.22 -30.21 16.95
C LEU A 213 17.65 -31.24 15.95
N GLY A 214 16.89 -30.75 14.96
CA GLY A 214 16.22 -31.62 13.96
C GLY A 214 14.80 -32.07 14.32
N ALA A 215 14.31 -31.80 15.52
CA ALA A 215 12.96 -32.17 15.94
C ALA A 215 11.87 -31.24 15.32
N PRO A 216 10.60 -31.69 15.21
CA PRO A 216 9.55 -30.90 14.57
C PRO A 216 9.24 -29.62 15.36
N MET A 217 8.64 -28.63 14.69
CA MET A 217 8.12 -27.42 15.31
C MET A 217 6.82 -27.74 16.06
N SER A 218 6.73 -27.38 17.33
CA SER A 218 5.51 -27.43 18.12
C SER A 218 4.71 -26.14 17.93
N VAL A 219 3.44 -26.25 17.53
CA VAL A 219 2.52 -25.12 17.37
C VAL A 219 1.31 -25.33 18.28
N ARG A 220 1.03 -24.36 19.15
CA ARG A 220 -0.13 -24.36 20.05
C ARG A 220 -1.07 -23.19 19.74
N TRP A 221 -2.36 -23.47 19.74
CA TRP A 221 -3.43 -22.48 19.56
C TRP A 221 -4.47 -22.59 20.67
N SER A 222 -5.47 -21.70 20.65
CA SER A 222 -6.51 -21.56 21.68
C SER A 222 -7.35 -22.81 21.98
N GLY A 223 -7.17 -23.91 21.26
CA GLY A 223 -7.91 -25.16 21.47
C GLY A 223 -7.11 -26.44 21.18
N GLY A 224 -5.78 -26.36 21.06
CA GLY A 224 -4.97 -27.55 20.78
C GLY A 224 -3.51 -27.28 20.50
N GLN A 225 -2.77 -28.36 20.23
CA GLN A 225 -1.35 -28.33 19.89
C GLN A 225 -1.04 -29.42 18.86
N LYS A 226 -0.08 -29.16 17.98
CA LYS A 226 0.40 -30.15 17.00
C LYS A 226 1.85 -29.86 16.60
N ASN A 227 2.56 -30.94 16.27
CA ASN A 227 3.91 -30.88 15.74
C ASN A 227 3.92 -30.89 14.20
N TYR A 228 4.76 -30.06 13.60
CA TYR A 228 4.91 -29.87 12.17
C TYR A 228 6.38 -29.93 11.75
N SER A 229 6.69 -30.55 10.61
CA SER A 229 8.06 -30.53 10.07
C SER A 229 8.49 -29.15 9.60
N GLN A 230 7.54 -28.36 9.10
CA GLN A 230 7.74 -27.02 8.55
C GLN A 230 6.58 -26.12 8.97
N VAL A 231 6.86 -24.87 9.33
CA VAL A 231 5.88 -23.85 9.71
C VAL A 231 6.11 -22.59 8.87
N ILE A 232 5.05 -22.13 8.20
CA ILE A 232 5.01 -20.82 7.53
C ILE A 232 4.05 -19.94 8.32
N CYS A 233 4.58 -18.86 8.89
CA CYS A 233 3.85 -17.88 9.68
C CYS A 233 3.49 -16.69 8.79
N THR A 234 2.19 -16.50 8.53
CA THR A 234 1.64 -15.46 7.65
C THR A 234 0.89 -14.29 8.31
N PRO A 235 0.64 -14.20 9.64
CA PRO A 235 0.05 -13.00 10.22
C PRO A 235 0.93 -11.76 10.07
N PRO A 236 0.37 -10.55 10.13
CA PRO A 236 1.16 -9.32 10.23
C PRO A 236 2.12 -9.32 11.43
N LEU A 237 3.23 -8.59 11.35
CA LEU A 237 4.28 -8.62 12.38
C LEU A 237 3.74 -8.21 13.77
N GLY A 238 2.85 -7.23 13.82
CA GLY A 238 2.17 -6.84 15.07
C GLY A 238 1.37 -7.98 15.70
N CYS A 239 0.81 -8.90 14.91
CA CYS A 239 0.15 -10.11 15.40
C CYS A 239 1.16 -11.18 15.83
N ILE A 240 2.25 -11.36 15.07
CA ILE A 240 3.36 -12.26 15.41
C ILE A 240 3.99 -11.88 16.74
N ALA A 241 4.11 -10.59 17.05
CA ALA A 241 4.65 -10.09 18.32
C ALA A 241 3.87 -10.56 19.58
N ALA A 242 2.62 -11.02 19.43
CA ALA A 242 1.85 -11.62 20.55
C ALA A 242 1.83 -13.16 20.54
N ILE A 243 2.53 -13.79 19.61
CA ILE A 243 2.81 -15.23 19.66
C ILE A 243 4.07 -15.39 20.51
N ASP A 244 4.04 -16.34 21.44
CA ASP A 244 5.24 -16.70 22.18
C ASP A 244 6.20 -17.48 21.26
N LEU A 245 7.37 -16.89 21.02
CA LEU A 245 8.43 -17.35 20.10
C LEU A 245 9.78 -17.51 20.81
N GLN A 246 9.82 -17.53 22.15
CA GLN A 246 11.10 -17.58 22.89
C GLN A 246 11.91 -18.83 22.53
N GLU A 247 11.23 -19.95 22.32
CA GLU A 247 11.80 -21.26 21.98
C GLU A 247 11.79 -21.53 20.46
N ALA A 248 11.42 -20.56 19.62
CA ALA A 248 11.46 -20.70 18.16
C ALA A 248 12.84 -20.39 17.55
N ASN A 249 13.86 -20.18 18.39
CA ASN A 249 15.25 -19.94 17.98
C ASN A 249 15.36 -18.81 16.93
N LEU A 250 14.64 -17.70 17.16
CA LEU A 250 14.77 -16.48 16.36
C LEU A 250 16.07 -15.77 16.67
N THR A 251 16.68 -15.23 15.63
CA THR A 251 17.88 -14.40 15.76
C THR A 251 17.53 -13.05 16.38
N PHE A 252 18.54 -12.32 16.86
CA PHE A 252 18.30 -10.98 17.43
C PHE A 252 17.72 -10.04 16.38
N GLY A 253 18.22 -10.08 15.13
CA GLY A 253 17.70 -9.29 14.01
C GLY A 253 16.21 -9.57 13.77
N GLN A 254 15.81 -10.84 13.77
CA GLN A 254 14.40 -11.23 13.63
C GLN A 254 13.53 -10.71 14.78
N LYS A 255 13.99 -10.83 16.04
CA LYS A 255 13.25 -10.32 17.21
C LYS A 255 13.06 -8.81 17.15
N ILE A 256 14.10 -8.07 16.75
CA ILE A 256 14.02 -6.60 16.58
C ILE A 256 13.07 -6.24 15.43
N ALA A 257 13.14 -6.95 14.31
CA ALA A 257 12.32 -6.69 13.15
C ALA A 257 10.83 -6.93 13.42
N VAL A 258 10.45 -8.06 14.05
CA VAL A 258 9.06 -8.34 14.48
C VAL A 258 8.51 -7.22 15.36
N ARG A 259 9.36 -6.63 16.23
CA ARG A 259 8.95 -5.59 17.17
C ARG A 259 8.93 -4.19 16.55
N SER A 260 9.81 -3.90 15.60
CA SER A 260 10.16 -2.51 15.25
C SER A 260 9.85 -2.13 13.80
N LEU A 261 9.72 -3.09 12.89
CA LEU A 261 9.34 -2.78 11.50
C LEU A 261 8.00 -2.03 11.51
N HIS A 262 8.00 -0.85 10.92
CA HIS A 262 6.88 0.07 11.04
C HIS A 262 5.69 -0.40 10.20
N TYR A 263 4.50 -0.18 10.75
CA TYR A 263 3.22 -0.46 10.14
C TYR A 263 2.41 0.82 10.16
N ASP A 264 1.80 1.15 9.02
CA ASP A 264 0.92 2.30 8.91
C ASP A 264 -0.51 1.97 9.40
N ALA A 265 -1.27 3.02 9.66
CA ALA A 265 -2.69 2.96 9.96
C ALA A 265 -3.51 3.30 8.71
N SER A 266 -4.67 2.65 8.58
CA SER A 266 -5.67 2.99 7.57
C SER A 266 -7.05 2.81 8.15
N THR A 267 -7.93 3.77 7.87
CA THR A 267 -9.34 3.72 8.24
C THR A 267 -10.16 4.00 6.99
N LYS A 268 -11.20 3.20 6.76
CA LYS A 268 -12.19 3.45 5.69
C LYS A 268 -13.55 3.74 6.29
N VAL A 269 -14.29 4.67 5.70
CA VAL A 269 -15.71 4.90 6.00
C VAL A 269 -16.52 4.83 4.71
N GLY A 270 -17.42 3.86 4.63
CA GLY A 270 -18.39 3.72 3.55
C GLY A 270 -19.74 4.29 3.97
N LEU A 271 -20.35 5.10 3.12
CA LEU A 271 -21.70 5.65 3.32
C LEU A 271 -22.63 5.11 2.23
N ARG A 272 -23.78 4.59 2.64
CA ARG A 272 -24.83 4.12 1.73
C ARG A 272 -25.92 5.18 1.64
N PHE A 273 -26.10 5.77 0.47
CA PHE A 273 -27.17 6.72 0.20
C PHE A 273 -28.35 6.06 -0.50
N GLU A 274 -29.54 6.67 -0.43
CA GLU A 274 -30.74 6.23 -1.14
C GLU A 274 -30.61 6.23 -2.67
N ARG A 275 -29.74 7.10 -3.18
CA ARG A 275 -29.41 7.24 -4.60
C ARG A 275 -27.94 7.63 -4.79
N ARG A 276 -27.36 7.30 -5.94
CA ARG A 276 -26.00 7.72 -6.34
C ARG A 276 -26.02 9.18 -6.80
N TRP A 277 -26.23 10.09 -5.86
CA TRP A 277 -26.40 11.51 -6.17
C TRP A 277 -25.20 12.16 -6.83
N TRP A 278 -23.99 11.63 -6.60
CA TRP A 278 -22.78 12.04 -7.28
C TRP A 278 -22.79 11.73 -8.79
N GLU A 279 -23.67 10.83 -9.25
CA GLU A 279 -23.90 10.51 -10.67
C GLU A 279 -25.12 11.22 -11.27
N ASP A 280 -25.89 11.95 -10.45
CA ASP A 280 -27.14 12.58 -10.88
C ASP A 280 -26.88 14.01 -11.36
N PRO A 281 -26.95 14.28 -12.67
CA PRO A 281 -26.69 15.62 -13.22
C PRO A 281 -27.75 16.66 -12.78
N THR A 282 -28.94 16.22 -12.34
CA THR A 282 -29.95 17.14 -11.80
C THR A 282 -29.61 17.62 -10.40
N PHE A 283 -28.82 16.84 -9.66
CA PHE A 283 -28.33 17.17 -8.33
C PHE A 283 -26.97 17.87 -8.37
N MET A 284 -25.99 17.28 -9.06
CA MET A 284 -24.63 17.82 -9.18
C MET A 284 -24.53 19.02 -10.14
N GLY A 285 -25.50 19.16 -11.05
CA GLY A 285 -25.43 20.04 -12.20
C GLY A 285 -24.79 19.34 -13.40
N HIS A 286 -25.31 19.61 -14.60
CA HIS A 286 -24.80 19.01 -15.83
C HIS A 286 -23.31 19.26 -16.03
N GLY A 287 -22.55 18.18 -16.26
CA GLY A 287 -21.10 18.22 -16.46
C GLY A 287 -20.29 18.21 -15.17
N ARG A 288 -20.91 17.95 -14.01
CA ARG A 288 -20.27 17.85 -12.69
C ARG A 288 -20.49 16.51 -12.00
N GLU A 289 -21.15 15.58 -12.68
CA GLU A 289 -21.32 14.20 -12.24
C GLU A 289 -20.00 13.42 -12.24
N PHE A 290 -19.84 12.50 -11.30
CA PHE A 290 -18.68 11.62 -11.17
C PHE A 290 -19.09 10.21 -11.55
N THR A 291 -18.26 9.53 -12.34
CA THR A 291 -18.52 8.13 -12.75
C THR A 291 -17.40 7.20 -12.30
N GLY A 292 -16.77 7.58 -11.19
CA GLY A 292 -15.54 7.03 -10.64
C GLY A 292 -14.62 8.15 -10.15
N GLY A 293 -13.36 7.80 -9.91
CA GLY A 293 -12.37 8.74 -9.41
C GLY A 293 -12.55 9.08 -7.92
N GLN A 294 -11.91 10.17 -7.52
CA GLN A 294 -11.72 10.53 -6.12
C GLN A 294 -11.50 12.03 -5.95
N SER A 295 -12.24 12.62 -5.02
CA SER A 295 -12.09 14.01 -4.59
C SER A 295 -11.17 14.09 -3.37
N LYS A 296 -10.39 15.17 -3.28
CA LYS A 296 -9.29 15.31 -2.31
C LYS A 296 -9.40 16.59 -1.50
N THR A 297 -8.96 16.51 -0.25
CA THR A 297 -9.05 17.63 0.67
C THR A 297 -8.07 17.54 1.84
N ASP A 298 -7.84 18.67 2.50
CA ASP A 298 -7.12 18.80 3.77
C ASP A 298 -8.03 18.76 5.01
N ILE A 299 -9.36 18.66 4.85
CA ILE A 299 -10.29 18.37 5.96
C ILE A 299 -10.27 16.87 6.33
N LEU A 300 -10.83 16.50 7.48
CA LEU A 300 -10.61 15.19 8.13
C LEU A 300 -10.85 13.96 7.25
N ILE A 301 -11.83 13.98 6.34
CA ILE A 301 -12.11 12.83 5.48
C ILE A 301 -10.99 12.53 4.47
N ARG A 302 -10.11 13.49 4.19
CA ARG A 302 -8.96 13.48 3.26
C ARG A 302 -9.28 13.17 1.81
N VAL A 303 -9.91 12.04 1.53
CA VAL A 303 -10.31 11.60 0.20
C VAL A 303 -11.65 10.90 0.21
N CYS A 304 -12.49 11.27 -0.77
CA CYS A 304 -13.78 10.68 -1.05
C CYS A 304 -13.70 9.94 -2.40
N VAL A 305 -13.84 8.61 -2.40
CA VAL A 305 -13.74 7.76 -3.59
C VAL A 305 -15.14 7.39 -4.11
N TYR A 306 -15.36 7.63 -5.39
CA TYR A 306 -16.60 7.28 -6.08
C TYR A 306 -16.42 5.90 -6.75
N PRO A 307 -17.33 4.94 -6.51
CA PRO A 307 -17.15 3.60 -7.04
C PRO A 307 -17.15 3.54 -8.57
N SER A 308 -16.24 2.73 -9.11
CA SER A 308 -16.16 2.44 -10.56
C SER A 308 -16.99 1.23 -11.00
N TYR A 309 -17.69 0.58 -10.06
CA TYR A 309 -18.57 -0.57 -10.29
C TYR A 309 -20.04 -0.17 -10.17
N GLY A 310 -20.94 -1.07 -10.57
CA GLY A 310 -22.39 -0.83 -10.55
C GLY A 310 -22.86 0.22 -11.58
N MET A 311 -22.03 0.49 -12.60
CA MET A 311 -22.31 1.46 -13.66
C MET A 311 -23.42 0.96 -14.61
N GLY A 312 -24.18 1.88 -15.21
CA GLY A 312 -25.22 1.56 -16.21
C GLY A 312 -26.60 1.25 -15.65
N VAL A 313 -26.79 1.49 -14.36
CA VAL A 313 -28.09 1.48 -13.69
C VAL A 313 -28.55 2.93 -13.53
N PRO A 314 -29.82 3.27 -13.81
CA PRO A 314 -30.31 4.63 -13.56
C PRO A 314 -30.03 5.06 -12.10
N ALA A 315 -29.42 6.24 -11.92
CA ALA A 315 -29.03 6.76 -10.61
C ALA A 315 -30.24 6.91 -9.65
N SER A 316 -31.44 7.10 -10.21
CA SER A 316 -32.72 7.16 -9.49
C SER A 316 -33.26 5.80 -9.02
N GLU A 317 -32.65 4.68 -9.42
CA GLU A 317 -33.19 3.33 -9.20
C GLU A 317 -32.39 2.47 -8.23
N ARG A 318 -31.26 2.94 -7.66
CA ARG A 318 -30.49 2.16 -6.67
C ARG A 318 -29.85 2.99 -5.54
N PRO A 319 -29.94 2.49 -4.29
CA PRO A 319 -29.01 2.85 -3.23
C PRO A 319 -27.57 2.64 -3.68
N GLY A 320 -26.70 3.61 -3.36
CA GLY A 320 -25.29 3.59 -3.73
C GLY A 320 -24.41 3.69 -2.51
N VAL A 321 -23.30 2.95 -2.49
CA VAL A 321 -22.26 3.11 -1.47
C VAL A 321 -21.17 3.98 -2.05
N MET A 322 -20.76 5.05 -1.38
CA MET A 322 -19.50 5.74 -1.66
C MET A 322 -18.51 5.47 -0.55
N ILE A 323 -17.22 5.56 -0.84
CA ILE A 323 -16.19 5.52 0.20
C ILE A 323 -15.88 6.97 0.57
N ALA A 324 -16.56 7.46 1.60
CA ALA A 324 -16.53 8.87 1.99
C ALA A 324 -15.20 9.32 2.60
N SER A 325 -14.44 8.37 3.17
CA SER A 325 -13.09 8.60 3.65
C SER A 325 -12.24 7.37 3.38
N TYR A 326 -11.25 7.51 2.51
CA TYR A 326 -10.25 6.48 2.19
C TYR A 326 -9.16 7.03 1.27
N VAL A 327 -7.92 6.56 1.46
CA VAL A 327 -6.78 6.49 0.52
C VAL A 327 -6.94 7.06 -0.91
N GLU A 328 -5.92 7.81 -1.32
CA GLU A 328 -5.53 8.06 -2.70
C GLU A 328 -4.74 6.92 -3.34
N ILE A 329 -4.97 6.75 -4.64
CA ILE A 329 -4.05 6.16 -5.61
C ILE A 329 -3.75 7.32 -6.59
N SER A 330 -2.48 7.64 -6.91
CA SER A 330 -2.20 8.68 -7.92
C SER A 330 -2.19 8.03 -9.31
N ASN A 331 -2.67 8.73 -10.35
CA ASN A 331 -2.44 8.30 -11.73
C ASN A 331 -1.73 9.41 -12.50
N SER A 332 -0.71 9.07 -13.27
CA SER A 332 -0.13 9.95 -14.27
C SER A 332 -0.64 9.73 -15.69
N ASP A 333 -1.48 8.72 -15.92
CA ASP A 333 -1.73 8.19 -17.26
C ASP A 333 -2.81 8.93 -18.08
N MET A 334 -3.33 10.07 -17.61
CA MET A 334 -4.06 11.00 -18.49
C MET A 334 -3.11 11.97 -19.21
N ARG A 335 -2.13 11.42 -19.95
CA ARG A 335 -1.18 12.21 -20.78
C ARG A 335 -1.83 13.00 -21.92
N ILE A 336 -3.11 12.76 -22.24
CA ILE A 336 -3.73 13.31 -23.47
C ILE A 336 -4.78 14.40 -23.18
N TYR A 337 -5.32 14.53 -21.96
CA TYR A 337 -6.43 15.47 -21.73
C TYR A 337 -6.38 16.33 -20.46
N LEU A 338 -5.43 16.16 -19.52
CA LEU A 338 -5.30 17.05 -18.36
C LEU A 338 -3.84 17.36 -17.97
N PRO A 339 -3.54 18.59 -17.50
CA PRO A 339 -2.25 18.94 -16.89
C PRO A 339 -2.01 18.23 -15.54
N ALA A 340 -0.74 18.20 -15.13
CA ALA A 340 -0.14 17.34 -14.12
C ALA A 340 -0.56 17.63 -12.65
N THR A 341 -1.16 18.77 -12.37
CA THR A 341 -1.62 19.28 -11.06
C THR A 341 -2.74 18.47 -10.37
N SER A 342 -3.20 17.38 -10.98
CA SER A 342 -4.23 16.47 -10.44
C SER A 342 -3.66 15.27 -9.66
N ARG A 343 -2.32 15.14 -9.56
CA ARG A 343 -1.59 13.96 -9.03
C ARG A 343 -1.25 13.99 -7.52
N SER A 344 -2.18 14.52 -6.72
CA SER A 344 -2.01 14.66 -5.26
C SER A 344 -2.42 13.43 -4.42
N THR A 345 -1.45 12.62 -3.96
CA THR A 345 -1.52 11.59 -2.90
C THR A 345 -1.96 12.09 -1.51
N SER A 346 -3.25 12.39 -1.29
CA SER A 346 -3.82 12.59 0.06
C SER A 346 -4.55 11.33 0.54
N CYS A 347 -4.19 10.71 1.66
CA CYS A 347 -4.84 9.47 2.13
C CYS A 347 -5.37 9.60 3.55
N THR A 348 -6.43 8.86 3.89
CA THR A 348 -6.79 8.58 5.30
C THR A 348 -5.89 7.46 5.84
N TRP A 349 -4.59 7.78 5.90
CA TRP A 349 -3.51 6.95 6.40
C TRP A 349 -2.84 7.60 7.60
N ALA A 350 -1.87 6.93 8.22
CA ALA A 350 -1.06 7.47 9.30
C ALA A 350 -1.89 8.18 10.38
N GLN A 351 -1.57 9.45 10.67
CA GLN A 351 -2.24 10.21 11.71
C GLN A 351 -3.71 10.49 11.39
N ASP A 352 -4.06 10.68 10.12
CA ASP A 352 -5.45 10.90 9.69
C ASP A 352 -6.31 9.67 9.99
N ALA A 353 -5.79 8.48 9.66
CA ALA A 353 -6.44 7.21 9.95
C ALA A 353 -6.65 6.97 11.44
N LEU A 354 -5.68 7.33 12.28
CA LEU A 354 -5.77 7.17 13.72
C LEU A 354 -6.79 8.13 14.33
N ARG A 355 -6.82 9.39 13.87
CA ARG A 355 -7.81 10.39 14.32
C ARG A 355 -9.24 9.94 13.99
N LEU A 356 -9.50 9.59 12.73
CA LEU A 356 -10.82 9.13 12.31
C LEU A 356 -11.17 7.76 12.92
N GLY A 357 -10.20 6.85 12.96
CA GLY A 357 -10.37 5.49 13.47
C GLY A 357 -10.62 5.43 14.97
N SER A 358 -10.29 6.48 15.73
CA SER A 358 -10.58 6.57 17.16
C SER A 358 -12.09 6.59 17.46
N LEU A 359 -12.91 7.06 16.51
CA LEU A 359 -14.36 7.09 16.59
C LEU A 359 -15.03 5.82 16.03
N SER A 360 -14.27 4.97 15.32
CA SER A 360 -14.76 3.72 14.72
C SER A 360 -14.74 2.58 15.75
N GLN A 361 -15.45 2.75 16.87
CA GLN A 361 -15.47 1.80 17.99
C GLN A 361 -16.87 1.20 18.19
N SER A 362 -17.02 -0.06 17.78
CA SER A 362 -18.28 -0.85 17.87
C SER A 362 -18.94 -0.97 19.26
N ALA A 363 -18.29 -0.50 20.33
CA ALA A 363 -18.79 -0.59 21.70
C ALA A 363 -19.36 0.73 22.25
N ASP A 364 -19.14 1.86 21.57
CA ASP A 364 -19.63 3.19 21.97
C ASP A 364 -20.53 3.79 20.88
N PRO A 365 -21.87 3.67 21.02
CA PRO A 365 -22.81 4.21 20.05
C PRO A 365 -22.70 5.72 19.84
N GLN A 366 -22.19 6.49 20.82
CA GLN A 366 -22.04 7.93 20.66
C GLN A 366 -20.86 8.25 19.76
N ALA A 367 -19.71 7.58 19.94
CA ALA A 367 -18.55 7.75 19.08
C ALA A 367 -18.87 7.38 17.61
N ASP A 368 -19.64 6.31 17.42
CA ASP A 368 -20.12 5.88 16.12
C ASP A 368 -21.08 6.91 15.48
N ALA A 369 -21.90 7.61 16.26
CA ALA A 369 -22.77 8.69 15.80
C ALA A 369 -21.96 9.96 15.45
N ASP A 370 -21.01 10.35 16.30
CA ASP A 370 -20.11 11.49 16.08
C ASP A 370 -19.28 11.29 14.80
N LEU A 371 -18.83 10.05 14.53
CA LEU A 371 -18.15 9.68 13.29
C LEU A 371 -19.06 9.92 12.07
N LEU A 372 -20.29 9.43 12.12
CA LEU A 372 -21.23 9.57 11.00
C LEU A 372 -21.54 11.05 10.73
N GLU A 373 -21.83 11.83 11.77
CA GLU A 373 -22.08 13.27 11.68
C GLU A 373 -20.88 13.99 11.04
N THR A 374 -19.68 13.80 11.61
CA THR A 374 -18.45 14.43 11.10
C THR A 374 -18.18 14.09 9.63
N VAL A 375 -18.36 12.82 9.25
CA VAL A 375 -18.11 12.39 7.86
C VAL A 375 -19.16 12.97 6.91
N LEU A 376 -20.44 13.01 7.29
CA LEU A 376 -21.50 13.63 6.47
C LEU A 376 -21.27 15.14 6.30
N GLU A 377 -20.89 15.84 7.37
CA GLU A 377 -20.54 17.26 7.32
C GLU A 377 -19.37 17.51 6.36
N ASN A 378 -18.31 16.73 6.47
CA ASN A 378 -17.14 16.85 5.60
C ASN A 378 -17.46 16.47 4.14
N VAL A 379 -18.31 15.47 3.90
CA VAL A 379 -18.78 15.15 2.55
C VAL A 379 -19.60 16.32 2.00
N ALA A 380 -20.51 16.91 2.77
CA ALA A 380 -21.27 18.08 2.35
C ALA A 380 -20.33 19.26 2.04
N GLU A 381 -19.40 19.56 2.95
CA GLU A 381 -18.41 20.62 2.79
C GLU A 381 -17.54 20.40 1.55
N LEU A 382 -17.00 19.20 1.32
CA LEU A 382 -16.24 18.88 0.12
C LEU A 382 -17.03 19.19 -1.16
N HIS A 383 -18.33 18.92 -1.17
CA HIS A 383 -19.21 19.12 -2.32
C HIS A 383 -19.86 20.52 -2.38
N GLY A 384 -19.61 21.39 -1.39
CA GLY A 384 -20.19 22.73 -1.35
C GLY A 384 -21.68 22.76 -0.99
N LEU A 385 -22.10 21.77 -0.22
CA LEU A 385 -23.46 21.59 0.26
C LEU A 385 -23.50 21.83 1.77
N GLN A 386 -24.70 22.06 2.29
CA GLN A 386 -25.01 21.87 3.70
C GLN A 386 -25.40 20.40 3.95
N PRO A 387 -25.17 19.85 5.16
CA PRO A 387 -25.50 18.45 5.47
C PRO A 387 -26.95 18.07 5.13
N GLU A 388 -27.90 18.98 5.34
CA GLU A 388 -29.33 18.76 5.10
C GLU A 388 -29.69 18.68 3.60
N GLN A 389 -28.78 19.11 2.73
CA GLN A 389 -28.96 19.02 1.27
C GLN A 389 -28.52 17.66 0.71
N LEU A 390 -27.73 16.90 1.47
CA LEU A 390 -27.37 15.55 1.06
C LEU A 390 -28.62 14.65 1.06
N PRO A 391 -28.74 13.73 0.08
CA PRO A 391 -29.77 12.69 0.13
C PRO A 391 -29.66 11.85 1.39
N GLN A 392 -30.72 11.11 1.71
CA GLN A 392 -30.74 10.31 2.93
C GLN A 392 -29.61 9.26 2.92
N CYS A 393 -28.75 9.31 3.94
CA CYS A 393 -27.84 8.23 4.28
C CYS A 393 -28.65 7.11 4.95
N LEU A 394 -28.69 5.95 4.31
CA LEU A 394 -29.44 4.77 4.74
C LEU A 394 -28.64 3.89 5.70
N ASP A 395 -27.32 3.87 5.57
CA ASP A 395 -26.43 3.01 6.36
C ASP A 395 -24.97 3.47 6.23
N TYR A 396 -24.10 3.04 7.14
CA TYR A 396 -22.67 3.29 7.06
C TYR A 396 -21.86 2.14 7.67
N HIS A 397 -20.60 2.05 7.27
CA HIS A 397 -19.66 1.12 7.90
C HIS A 397 -18.26 1.74 7.93
N ALA A 398 -17.66 1.74 9.11
CA ALA A 398 -16.29 2.19 9.32
C ALA A 398 -15.41 1.02 9.75
N TYR A 399 -14.16 1.00 9.28
CA TYR A 399 -13.19 -0.02 9.68
C TYR A 399 -11.81 0.58 9.86
N SER A 400 -11.28 0.50 11.08
CA SER A 400 -9.91 0.89 11.42
C SER A 400 -9.00 -0.35 11.51
N TRP A 401 -8.07 -0.48 10.58
CA TRP A 401 -7.16 -1.63 10.52
C TRP A 401 -6.19 -1.71 11.70
N TYR A 402 -5.85 -0.57 12.29
CA TYR A 402 -4.96 -0.51 13.45
C TYR A 402 -5.63 -1.06 14.71
N HIS A 403 -6.94 -0.84 14.87
CA HIS A 403 -7.73 -1.34 16.00
C HIS A 403 -8.15 -2.82 15.85
N SER A 404 -8.03 -3.39 14.65
CA SER A 404 -8.33 -4.79 14.43
C SER A 404 -7.33 -5.69 15.17
N ARG A 405 -7.84 -6.54 16.07
CA ARG A 405 -7.07 -7.56 16.77
C ARG A 405 -6.39 -8.60 15.85
N HIS A 406 -6.80 -8.68 14.59
CA HIS A 406 -6.34 -9.64 13.59
C HIS A 406 -5.33 -9.07 12.59
N SER A 407 -5.12 -7.75 12.59
CA SER A 407 -4.11 -7.10 11.74
C SER A 407 -3.14 -6.21 12.53
N ARG A 408 -3.64 -5.42 13.50
CA ARG A 408 -2.84 -4.50 14.36
C ARG A 408 -1.95 -3.55 13.55
N GLY A 409 -2.53 -3.00 12.50
CA GLY A 409 -1.85 -2.29 11.43
C GLY A 409 -2.62 -2.49 10.13
N ALA A 410 -2.47 -1.57 9.19
CA ALA A 410 -2.98 -1.76 7.83
C ALA A 410 -2.02 -2.64 7.02
N PHE A 411 -0.77 -2.22 6.92
CA PHE A 411 0.30 -2.87 6.17
C PHE A 411 1.66 -2.29 6.62
N ALA A 412 2.74 -2.96 6.24
CA ALA A 412 4.08 -2.41 6.45
C ALA A 412 4.26 -1.11 5.69
N LEU A 413 4.91 -0.15 6.33
CA LEU A 413 5.42 1.06 5.72
C LEU A 413 6.60 1.44 6.59
N PHE A 414 7.80 1.18 6.13
CA PHE A 414 8.98 1.18 6.98
C PHE A 414 9.44 2.58 7.35
N GLY A 415 10.00 2.69 8.55
CA GLY A 415 10.72 3.87 9.00
C GLY A 415 12.15 3.89 8.45
N PRO A 416 12.86 5.02 8.57
CA PRO A 416 14.24 5.15 8.08
C PRO A 416 15.18 4.07 8.66
N GLY A 417 16.01 3.48 7.81
CA GLY A 417 17.03 2.47 8.14
C GLY A 417 16.50 1.03 8.27
N GLN A 418 15.22 0.80 8.04
CA GLN A 418 14.61 -0.52 8.24
C GLN A 418 14.80 -1.49 7.05
N PHE A 419 14.98 -0.99 5.82
CA PHE A 419 15.28 -1.83 4.65
C PHE A 419 16.73 -2.31 4.64
N GLY A 420 17.68 -1.51 5.14
CA GLY A 420 19.08 -1.92 5.31
C GLY A 420 20.12 -1.15 4.51
N GLY A 421 19.91 0.15 4.31
CA GLY A 421 20.78 0.99 3.50
C GLY A 421 22.02 1.58 4.15
N ASP A 422 22.20 1.38 5.44
CA ASP A 422 23.18 2.16 6.19
C ASP A 422 24.59 1.58 6.05
N GLU A 423 25.29 1.98 4.98
CA GLU A 423 26.74 2.13 5.04
C GLU A 423 27.05 3.29 5.99
N CYS A 424 27.26 3.04 7.28
CA CYS A 424 27.80 4.06 8.17
C CYS A 424 29.31 4.17 7.89
N PRO A 425 29.81 5.18 7.13
CA PRO A 425 31.16 5.14 6.56
C PRO A 425 32.27 5.26 7.62
N GLY A 426 31.90 5.60 8.85
CA GLY A 426 32.83 5.87 9.95
C GLY A 426 33.25 4.67 10.80
N HIS A 427 32.62 3.50 10.67
CA HIS A 427 32.84 2.38 11.61
C HIS A 427 33.50 1.12 11.02
N GLY A 428 33.73 1.04 9.70
CA GLY A 428 34.50 -0.05 9.06
C GLY A 428 33.89 -1.46 9.14
N GLU A 429 33.00 -1.71 10.08
CA GLU A 429 32.23 -2.93 10.28
C GLU A 429 30.77 -2.68 9.90
N GLN A 430 30.28 -3.45 8.94
CA GLN A 430 28.88 -3.41 8.50
C GLN A 430 28.06 -4.38 9.37
N PRO A 431 26.86 -4.00 9.84
CA PRO A 431 25.95 -4.97 10.41
C PRO A 431 25.68 -6.05 9.35
N PRO A 432 25.68 -7.34 9.72
CA PRO A 432 25.64 -8.40 8.74
C PRO A 432 24.33 -8.41 7.93
N PHE A 433 23.21 -7.96 8.53
CA PHE A 433 21.88 -7.91 7.89
C PHE A 433 20.97 -6.82 8.48
N SER A 434 20.04 -6.33 7.67
CA SER A 434 18.99 -5.39 8.07
C SER A 434 17.78 -6.06 8.73
N MET A 435 16.85 -5.26 9.29
CA MET A 435 15.58 -5.78 9.82
C MET A 435 14.78 -6.48 8.72
N PHE A 436 14.69 -5.87 7.54
CA PHE A 436 14.02 -6.46 6.38
C PHE A 436 14.65 -7.80 5.96
N ALA A 437 15.98 -7.86 5.80
CA ALA A 437 16.68 -9.08 5.45
C ALA A 437 16.49 -10.18 6.51
N SER A 438 16.51 -9.80 7.80
CA SER A 438 16.29 -10.73 8.92
C SER A 438 14.92 -11.40 8.85
N MET A 439 13.86 -10.66 8.51
CA MET A 439 12.51 -11.24 8.38
C MET A 439 12.34 -12.11 7.14
N LYS A 440 13.11 -11.85 6.08
CA LYS A 440 13.12 -12.72 4.88
C LYS A 440 13.80 -14.05 5.13
N ALA A 441 14.73 -14.11 6.08
CA ALA A 441 15.48 -15.31 6.41
C ALA A 441 14.64 -16.35 7.17
N PRO A 442 14.87 -17.66 6.96
CA PRO A 442 14.32 -18.70 7.81
C PRO A 442 14.80 -18.59 9.27
N ALA A 443 14.05 -19.22 10.18
CA ALA A 443 14.41 -19.42 11.59
C ALA A 443 14.32 -20.91 11.95
N ALA A 444 14.75 -21.28 13.15
CA ALA A 444 14.70 -22.66 13.66
C ALA A 444 15.32 -23.68 12.69
N ASN A 445 16.56 -23.45 12.25
CA ASN A 445 17.29 -24.31 11.31
C ASN A 445 16.51 -24.56 10.00
N GLY A 446 15.91 -23.50 9.45
CA GLY A 446 15.10 -23.62 8.25
C GLY A 446 13.77 -24.34 8.45
N LYS A 447 13.16 -24.33 9.63
CA LYS A 447 11.82 -24.92 9.85
C LYS A 447 10.72 -23.90 10.03
N LEU A 448 11.07 -22.68 10.43
CA LEU A 448 10.14 -21.56 10.58
C LEU A 448 10.43 -20.50 9.52
N ARG A 449 9.39 -20.00 8.84
CA ARG A 449 9.48 -18.92 7.86
C ARG A 449 8.39 -17.90 8.09
N PHE A 450 8.72 -16.64 7.85
CA PHE A 450 7.75 -15.55 7.82
C PHE A 450 7.41 -15.19 6.37
N ALA A 451 6.12 -15.04 6.10
CA ALA A 451 5.59 -14.59 4.81
C ALA A 451 4.45 -13.62 5.05
N GLY A 452 4.09 -12.84 4.03
CA GLY A 452 3.21 -11.70 4.15
C GLY A 452 3.85 -10.47 3.52
N GLU A 453 3.04 -9.47 3.22
CA GLU A 453 3.47 -8.28 2.49
C GLU A 453 4.68 -7.58 3.12
N ALA A 454 4.74 -7.46 4.46
CA ALA A 454 5.86 -6.88 5.22
C ALA A 454 7.23 -7.58 5.06
N THR A 455 7.28 -8.68 4.32
CA THR A 455 8.52 -9.41 4.02
C THR A 455 8.83 -9.39 2.53
N SER A 456 8.23 -8.46 1.80
CA SER A 456 8.43 -8.16 0.37
C SER A 456 8.71 -6.66 0.25
N MET A 457 9.34 -6.22 -0.83
CA MET A 457 9.46 -4.79 -1.12
C MET A 457 8.18 -4.17 -1.69
N HIS A 458 7.15 -4.98 -1.96
CA HIS A 458 5.84 -4.51 -2.40
C HIS A 458 4.87 -4.49 -1.23
N HIS A 459 5.16 -3.63 -0.25
CA HIS A 459 4.28 -3.41 0.90
C HIS A 459 2.90 -2.90 0.46
N ALA A 460 1.87 -3.12 1.28
CA ALA A 460 0.47 -2.74 1.00
C ALA A 460 -0.21 -3.42 -0.21
N TRP A 461 0.51 -4.22 -1.00
CA TRP A 461 -0.01 -4.91 -2.19
C TRP A 461 -0.18 -6.42 -2.01
N VAL A 462 -1.22 -6.97 -2.65
CA VAL A 462 -1.41 -8.44 -2.76
C VAL A 462 -0.18 -9.09 -3.41
N LEU A 463 0.50 -8.39 -4.32
CA LEU A 463 1.74 -8.84 -4.94
C LEU A 463 2.81 -9.22 -3.90
N GLY A 464 3.02 -8.39 -2.88
CA GLY A 464 4.03 -8.67 -1.86
C GLY A 464 3.70 -9.91 -1.02
N SER A 465 2.41 -10.14 -0.75
CA SER A 465 1.94 -11.38 -0.11
C SER A 465 2.20 -12.61 -0.98
N LEU A 466 2.00 -12.53 -2.30
CA LEU A 466 2.26 -13.65 -3.22
C LEU A 466 3.74 -13.94 -3.39
N ASN A 467 4.57 -12.90 -3.51
CA ASN A 467 6.02 -13.06 -3.67
C ASN A 467 6.65 -13.64 -2.40
N SER A 468 6.27 -13.14 -1.22
CA SER A 468 6.75 -13.68 0.06
C SER A 468 6.27 -15.12 0.31
N ALA A 469 5.03 -15.46 -0.06
CA ALA A 469 4.54 -16.84 0.00
C ALA A 469 5.37 -17.77 -0.91
N TRP A 470 5.69 -17.32 -2.13
CA TRP A 470 6.57 -18.06 -3.03
C TRP A 470 7.94 -18.29 -2.39
N ARG A 471 8.57 -17.25 -1.81
CA ARG A 471 9.85 -17.37 -1.10
C ARG A 471 9.77 -18.39 0.04
N ALA A 472 8.72 -18.32 0.86
CA ALA A 472 8.56 -19.22 1.98
C ALA A 472 8.41 -20.68 1.52
N VAL A 473 7.64 -20.95 0.46
CA VAL A 473 7.52 -22.29 -0.12
C VAL A 473 8.85 -22.74 -0.73
N TYR A 474 9.54 -21.87 -1.47
CA TYR A 474 10.87 -22.17 -2.03
C TYR A 474 11.85 -22.58 -0.93
N ASN A 475 11.89 -21.83 0.17
CA ASN A 475 12.74 -22.14 1.30
C ASN A 475 12.28 -23.43 2.01
N ALA A 476 10.97 -23.71 2.11
CA ALA A 476 10.43 -24.91 2.75
C ALA A 476 10.79 -26.20 2.01
N LEU A 477 11.03 -26.09 0.71
CA LEU A 477 11.46 -27.20 -0.14
C LEU A 477 13.00 -27.35 -0.19
N ALA A 478 13.72 -26.89 0.85
CA ALA A 478 15.19 -26.96 0.97
C ALA A 478 15.79 -28.29 0.52
N ASP A 479 15.26 -29.35 1.10
CA ASP A 479 15.75 -30.71 0.89
C ASP A 479 15.07 -31.40 -0.31
N GLU A 480 14.12 -30.74 -0.96
CA GLU A 480 13.27 -31.27 -2.04
C GLU A 480 13.57 -30.60 -3.38
N LEU A 481 14.79 -30.79 -3.90
CA LEU A 481 15.30 -30.10 -5.09
C LEU A 481 14.41 -30.27 -6.35
N ALA A 482 13.76 -31.43 -6.51
CA ALA A 482 12.85 -31.67 -7.62
C ALA A 482 11.60 -30.78 -7.54
N LEU A 483 11.01 -30.67 -6.34
CA LEU A 483 9.86 -29.80 -6.10
C LEU A 483 10.23 -28.32 -6.22
N ARG A 484 11.44 -27.92 -5.82
CA ARG A 484 11.96 -26.56 -6.06
C ARG A 484 12.03 -26.22 -7.54
N ARG A 485 12.55 -27.13 -8.37
CA ARG A 485 12.60 -26.94 -9.84
C ARG A 485 11.20 -26.83 -10.42
N GLN A 486 10.27 -27.67 -9.97
CA GLN A 486 8.88 -27.61 -10.38
C GLN A 486 8.20 -26.29 -9.97
N LEU A 487 8.45 -25.78 -8.76
CA LEU A 487 7.96 -24.48 -8.30
C LEU A 487 8.43 -23.36 -9.22
N ILE A 488 9.72 -23.34 -9.57
CA ILE A 488 10.29 -22.32 -10.48
C ILE A 488 9.68 -22.44 -11.88
N GLN A 489 9.51 -23.66 -12.39
CA GLN A 489 8.95 -23.88 -13.72
C GLN A 489 7.48 -23.44 -13.82
N LEU A 490 6.69 -23.68 -12.79
CA LEU A 490 5.26 -23.37 -12.78
C LEU A 490 4.96 -21.90 -12.44
N TRP A 491 5.73 -21.31 -11.54
CA TRP A 491 5.37 -20.01 -10.93
C TRP A 491 6.40 -18.91 -11.16
N GLY A 492 7.49 -19.19 -11.88
CA GLY A 492 8.60 -18.26 -12.07
C GLY A 492 9.29 -17.87 -10.75
N ILE A 493 10.32 -17.03 -10.83
CA ILE A 493 10.94 -16.41 -9.66
C ILE A 493 10.41 -14.97 -9.59
N PRO A 494 9.92 -14.48 -8.44
CA PRO A 494 9.58 -13.06 -8.27
C PRO A 494 10.78 -12.15 -8.57
N ASP A 495 10.54 -10.99 -9.19
CA ASP A 495 11.60 -10.05 -9.59
C ASP A 495 12.46 -9.57 -8.40
N GLU A 496 11.85 -9.43 -7.23
CA GLU A 496 12.53 -9.03 -5.98
C GLU A 496 13.38 -10.15 -5.35
N GLU A 497 13.31 -11.39 -5.88
CA GLU A 497 14.04 -12.54 -5.38
C GLU A 497 15.08 -13.03 -6.40
N THR A 498 16.22 -13.53 -5.90
CA THR A 498 17.23 -14.17 -6.76
C THR A 498 17.74 -15.44 -6.12
N LYS A 499 18.12 -16.44 -6.91
CA LYS A 499 18.71 -17.70 -6.37
C LYS A 499 19.94 -17.43 -5.50
N ILE A 500 20.73 -16.42 -5.85
CA ILE A 500 21.89 -15.97 -5.06
C ILE A 500 21.43 -15.38 -3.73
N GLY A 501 20.48 -14.43 -3.74
CA GLY A 501 19.96 -13.82 -2.51
C GLY A 501 19.31 -14.84 -1.57
N LEU A 502 18.54 -15.78 -2.13
CA LEU A 502 17.91 -16.86 -1.35
C LEU A 502 18.95 -17.81 -0.74
N GLY A 503 20.01 -18.15 -1.48
CA GLY A 503 21.12 -18.94 -0.96
C GLY A 503 21.92 -18.22 0.13
N LEU A 504 22.14 -16.91 -0.02
CA LEU A 504 22.82 -16.08 0.99
C LEU A 504 22.02 -15.99 2.29
N LEU A 505 20.70 -15.81 2.21
CA LEU A 505 19.83 -15.79 3.40
C LEU A 505 19.82 -17.14 4.12
N GLN A 506 19.85 -18.25 3.38
CA GLN A 506 19.92 -19.59 3.97
C GLN A 506 21.28 -19.83 4.65
N ALA A 507 22.39 -19.55 3.95
CA ALA A 507 23.74 -19.74 4.47
C ALA A 507 24.03 -18.86 5.70
N ALA A 508 23.52 -17.62 5.70
CA ALA A 508 23.71 -16.70 6.82
C ALA A 508 23.00 -17.17 8.11
N GLN A 509 21.87 -17.88 7.98
CA GLN A 509 21.20 -18.53 9.11
C GLN A 509 22.00 -19.73 9.63
N GLU A 510 22.51 -20.57 8.72
CA GLU A 510 23.33 -21.75 9.05
C GLU A 510 24.63 -21.35 9.78
N ASP A 511 25.23 -20.23 9.38
CA ASP A 511 26.48 -19.71 9.96
C ASP A 511 26.27 -18.82 11.21
N GLY A 512 25.03 -18.61 11.66
CA GLY A 512 24.72 -17.74 12.81
C GLY A 512 25.09 -16.27 12.62
N ARG A 513 25.25 -15.82 11.37
CA ARG A 513 25.53 -14.42 11.00
C ARG A 513 24.26 -13.57 10.95
N LEU A 514 23.09 -14.21 10.92
CA LEU A 514 21.76 -13.63 11.03
C LEU A 514 21.21 -13.71 12.44
#